data_AF-A0A0A6D6A9-F1
#
_entry.id   AF-A0A0A6D6A9-F1
#
_cell.length_a   1.000
_cell.length_b   1.000
_cell.length_c   1.000
_cell.angle_alpha   90.00
_cell.angle_beta   90.00
_cell.angle_gamma   90.00
#
_symmetry.space_group_name_H-M   'P 1'
#
loop_
_entity.id
_entity.type
_entity.pdbx_description
1 polymer ?
#
loop_
_entity_poly.entity_id
_entity_poly.type
_entity_poly.pdbx_seq_one_letter_code
_entity_poly.pdbx_strand_id
1 'polypeptide(L)'
;MPSTPALTDIPSSAEDTDALSFMARNSVFLSSDDAATGLHNLLKTPLSAELHWFILKNTEGRFFCAQRIDASPASGEHRSEVTTLQRTTLVVTVGASGELIVPSGFTIEASFHARPSQARGFDESTSEWAQRNRFFTIADLSAVMNSHRKYSKCYLSAYNGGLLCYASTNLPFEQELAPRLSRRPQSGPQLFESLLARGAIPSSLWILLVLAAGQVTVVVTGDLWRRRGPLKASWRSDVLEASPPITQMPIFGPICRDAGEVALYLRKKLSVPPPASPRVGFILEHYASDFLVITDPVSIPYVSFDRAALFPKDQHGNPLIPRGFRVHGIYHSTPQVASERQPPTGTDLYRNFFTPEDLKVGLDHMIAAPNQRIFMVTPDGAVLRFAKPIVPKVRGLRANLEQGLEQKIIDGDMTPQRFVDEVADAGILSVLLASQTWPDLGKITAASAVDVIGVETSQ
;
A
#
# COMPACT_ATOMS: atom_id res chain seq x y z
N MET A 1 3.04 17.56 -50.46
CA MET A 1 2.34 16.34 -50.02
C MET A 1 3.38 15.27 -49.74
N PRO A 2 3.79 15.08 -48.48
CA PRO A 2 4.35 13.81 -48.03
C PRO A 2 3.52 13.20 -46.90
N SER A 3 3.51 11.88 -46.90
CA SER A 3 2.60 10.97 -46.22
C SER A 3 2.92 10.79 -44.73
N THR A 4 1.88 10.81 -43.90
CA THR A 4 1.92 10.46 -42.47
C THR A 4 1.96 8.92 -42.31
N PRO A 5 2.87 8.33 -41.50
CA PRO A 5 2.77 6.93 -41.14
C PRO A 5 1.82 6.75 -39.93
N ALA A 6 1.04 5.68 -39.99
CA ALA A 6 0.01 5.30 -39.04
C ALA A 6 0.58 4.93 -37.66
N LEU A 7 -0.04 5.46 -36.60
CA LEU A 7 0.15 5.05 -35.22
C LEU A 7 -0.53 3.69 -35.00
N THR A 8 0.27 2.73 -34.57
CA THR A 8 -0.10 1.36 -34.23
C THR A 8 -0.73 1.31 -32.83
N ASP A 9 -1.69 0.41 -32.67
CA ASP A 9 -2.58 0.21 -31.53
C ASP A 9 -1.90 0.19 -30.14
N ILE A 10 -2.49 0.96 -29.22
CA ILE A 10 -2.29 0.84 -27.77
C ILE A 10 -3.45 -0.01 -27.22
N PRO A 11 -3.22 -1.20 -26.63
CA PRO A 11 -4.31 -1.94 -26.02
C PRO A 11 -4.67 -1.36 -24.65
N SER A 12 -5.93 -0.90 -24.59
CA SER A 12 -6.89 -1.02 -23.47
C SER A 12 -6.53 -0.46 -22.09
N SER A 13 -6.90 0.81 -21.87
CA SER A 13 -7.06 1.47 -20.56
C SER A 13 -8.36 1.09 -19.82
N ALA A 14 -9.17 0.19 -20.37
CA ALA A 14 -10.50 -0.13 -19.85
C ALA A 14 -10.47 -1.22 -18.76
N GLU A 15 -9.61 -2.23 -18.87
CA GLU A 15 -9.53 -3.33 -17.89
C GLU A 15 -8.95 -2.89 -16.53
N ASP A 16 -8.00 -1.95 -16.54
CA ASP A 16 -7.41 -1.39 -15.31
C ASP A 16 -8.42 -0.56 -14.51
N THR A 17 -9.37 0.10 -15.20
CA THR A 17 -10.38 0.97 -14.57
C THR A 17 -11.47 0.15 -13.87
N ASP A 18 -11.83 -1.02 -14.41
CA ASP A 18 -12.82 -1.93 -13.82
C ASP A 18 -12.25 -2.75 -12.64
N ALA A 19 -10.95 -3.10 -12.68
CA ALA A 19 -10.27 -3.78 -11.58
C ALA A 19 -9.98 -2.86 -10.37
N LEU A 20 -9.65 -1.58 -10.62
CA LEU A 20 -9.53 -0.53 -9.59
C LEU A 20 -10.86 -0.30 -8.87
N SER A 21 -11.94 -0.38 -9.65
CA SER A 21 -13.31 -0.29 -9.21
C SER A 21 -13.77 -1.49 -8.37
N PHE A 22 -13.33 -2.72 -8.66
CA PHE A 22 -13.81 -3.90 -7.93
C PHE A 22 -13.22 -4.04 -6.52
N MET A 23 -11.94 -3.73 -6.31
CA MET A 23 -11.28 -3.91 -5.00
C MET A 23 -11.52 -2.77 -4.01
N ALA A 24 -11.64 -1.53 -4.50
CA ALA A 24 -11.93 -0.36 -3.65
C ALA A 24 -13.29 -0.45 -2.96
N ARG A 25 -14.24 -1.16 -3.58
CA ARG A 25 -15.65 -1.12 -3.18
C ARG A 25 -15.99 -2.04 -2.00
N ASN A 26 -15.15 -3.02 -1.65
CA ASN A 26 -15.37 -3.99 -0.56
C ASN A 26 -14.16 -4.25 0.37
N SER A 27 -13.08 -3.47 0.26
CA SER A 27 -11.90 -3.70 1.10
C SER A 27 -12.18 -3.33 2.56
N VAL A 28 -11.77 -4.21 3.48
CA VAL A 28 -11.89 -4.01 4.93
C VAL A 28 -10.52 -3.70 5.49
N PHE A 29 -10.41 -2.68 6.34
CA PHE A 29 -9.13 -2.21 6.88
C PHE A 29 -9.10 -2.24 8.40
N LEU A 30 -7.88 -2.33 8.97
CA LEU A 30 -7.66 -2.34 10.42
C LEU A 30 -7.76 -0.96 11.05
N SER A 31 -7.35 0.08 10.33
CA SER A 31 -7.39 1.46 10.79
C SER A 31 -7.93 2.41 9.73
N SER A 32 -8.30 3.62 10.16
CA SER A 32 -8.67 4.70 9.25
C SER A 32 -7.52 5.13 8.33
N ASP A 33 -6.27 5.07 8.83
CA ASP A 33 -5.06 5.41 8.06
C ASP A 33 -4.83 4.40 6.93
N ASP A 34 -5.05 3.12 7.19
CA ASP A 34 -4.95 2.04 6.20
C ASP A 34 -6.02 2.22 5.10
N ALA A 35 -7.27 2.52 5.49
CA ALA A 35 -8.36 2.78 4.54
C ALA A 35 -8.08 4.01 3.66
N ALA A 36 -7.62 5.11 4.28
CA ALA A 36 -7.22 6.32 3.57
C ALA A 36 -6.05 6.06 2.61
N THR A 37 -5.07 5.24 3.02
CA THR A 37 -3.95 4.84 2.17
C THR A 37 -4.40 3.94 1.02
N GLY A 38 -5.38 3.07 1.26
CA GLY A 38 -6.07 2.31 0.24
C GLY A 38 -6.65 3.22 -0.84
N LEU A 39 -7.41 4.25 -0.46
CA LEU A 39 -7.94 5.26 -1.38
C LEU A 39 -6.84 6.04 -2.10
N HIS A 40 -5.84 6.53 -1.37
CA HIS A 40 -4.70 7.25 -1.93
C HIS A 40 -4.00 6.46 -3.06
N ASN A 41 -3.77 5.16 -2.83
CA ASN A 41 -3.10 4.28 -3.79
C ASN A 41 -3.91 4.02 -5.09
N LEU A 42 -5.22 4.28 -5.08
CA LEU A 42 -6.06 4.18 -6.28
C LEU A 42 -5.94 5.44 -7.17
N LEU A 43 -5.56 6.58 -6.58
CA LEU A 43 -5.55 7.90 -7.23
C LEU A 43 -4.21 8.22 -7.89
N LYS A 44 -3.61 7.25 -8.59
CA LYS A 44 -2.27 7.39 -9.20
C LYS A 44 -2.21 8.38 -10.36
N THR A 45 -3.34 8.75 -10.95
CA THR A 45 -3.43 9.70 -12.07
C THR A 45 -3.89 11.08 -11.61
N PRO A 46 -3.45 12.15 -12.29
CA PRO A 46 -3.93 13.50 -12.00
C PRO A 46 -5.45 13.54 -12.11
N LEU A 47 -6.11 13.96 -11.04
CA LEU A 47 -7.56 14.14 -11.03
C LEU A 47 -7.94 15.36 -11.86
N SER A 48 -8.94 15.20 -12.73
CA SER A 48 -9.59 16.31 -13.43
C SER A 48 -10.61 17.06 -12.56
N ALA A 49 -11.09 16.41 -11.49
CA ALA A 49 -12.12 16.94 -10.60
C ALA A 49 -11.81 16.63 -9.13
N GLU A 50 -12.40 17.41 -8.22
CA GLU A 50 -12.32 17.15 -6.79
C GLU A 50 -13.07 15.85 -6.43
N LEU A 51 -12.40 15.00 -5.66
CA LEU A 51 -12.92 13.71 -5.23
C LEU A 51 -13.07 13.71 -3.71
N HIS A 52 -14.29 13.44 -3.27
CA HIS A 52 -14.69 13.44 -1.87
C HIS A 52 -15.24 12.06 -1.50
N TRP A 53 -14.64 11.46 -0.49
CA TRP A 53 -15.03 10.14 0.03
C TRP A 53 -15.15 10.23 1.55
N PHE A 54 -15.80 9.23 2.14
CA PHE A 54 -15.85 9.05 3.57
C PHE A 54 -15.20 7.72 3.96
N ILE A 55 -14.64 7.70 5.15
CA ILE A 55 -14.18 6.46 5.79
C ILE A 55 -15.19 6.15 6.89
N LEU A 56 -15.80 4.97 6.78
CA LEU A 56 -16.79 4.47 7.71
C LEU A 56 -16.15 3.48 8.67
N LYS A 57 -16.72 3.41 9.87
CA LYS A 57 -16.38 2.43 10.91
C LYS A 57 -17.63 1.60 11.21
N ASN A 58 -17.52 0.28 11.20
CA ASN A 58 -18.60 -0.61 11.59
C ASN A 58 -18.61 -0.86 13.12
N THR A 59 -19.60 -1.61 13.60
CA THR A 59 -19.75 -2.01 15.01
C THR A 59 -18.59 -2.89 15.53
N GLU A 60 -17.92 -3.63 14.65
CA GLU A 60 -16.75 -4.47 14.97
C GLU A 60 -15.43 -3.67 15.00
N GLY A 61 -15.48 -2.37 14.73
CA GLY A 61 -14.32 -1.49 14.70
C GLY A 61 -13.42 -1.66 13.47
N ARG A 62 -13.96 -2.17 12.36
CA ARG A 62 -13.31 -2.24 11.05
C ARG A 62 -13.67 -1.04 10.19
N PHE A 63 -12.77 -0.69 9.28
CA PHE A 63 -12.87 0.50 8.46
C PHE A 63 -13.14 0.18 6.99
N PHE A 64 -13.97 1.00 6.37
CA PHE A 64 -14.44 0.83 4.99
C PHE A 64 -14.45 2.17 4.26
N CYS A 65 -14.24 2.13 2.96
CA CYS A 65 -14.31 3.32 2.11
C CYS A 65 -15.73 3.47 1.55
N ALA A 66 -16.28 4.69 1.61
CA ALA A 66 -17.59 5.00 1.08
C ALA A 66 -17.53 6.22 0.14
N GLN A 67 -18.22 6.11 -0.99
CA GLN A 67 -18.30 7.20 -1.95
C GLN A 67 -19.29 8.26 -1.46
N ARG A 68 -18.95 9.53 -1.65
CA ARG A 68 -19.89 10.64 -1.44
C ARG A 68 -20.80 10.77 -2.67
N ILE A 69 -22.11 10.89 -2.44
CA ILE A 69 -23.09 11.28 -3.46
C ILE A 69 -23.91 12.45 -2.92
N ASP A 70 -24.07 13.51 -3.72
CA ASP A 70 -24.96 14.62 -3.35
C ASP A 70 -26.39 14.29 -3.79
N ALA A 71 -27.38 14.60 -2.92
CA ALA A 71 -28.79 14.36 -3.22
C ALA A 71 -29.23 15.27 -4.38
N SER A 72 -29.71 14.67 -5.48
CA SER A 72 -30.25 15.44 -6.62
C SER A 72 -31.60 16.07 -6.25
N PRO A 73 -31.81 17.37 -6.52
CA PRO A 73 -33.09 18.04 -6.25
C PRO A 73 -34.22 17.62 -7.21
N ALA A 74 -33.96 16.78 -8.22
CA ALA A 74 -34.90 16.44 -9.29
C ALA A 74 -35.48 15.01 -9.20
N SER A 75 -35.45 14.38 -8.03
CA SER A 75 -36.20 13.15 -7.78
C SER A 75 -37.11 13.36 -6.58
N GLY A 76 -38.25 14.00 -6.83
CA GLY A 76 -39.41 13.85 -5.96
C GLY A 76 -39.79 12.37 -5.92
N GLU A 77 -40.13 11.89 -4.72
CA GLU A 77 -40.91 10.68 -4.46
C GLU A 77 -40.76 9.53 -5.46
N HIS A 78 -39.55 9.04 -5.65
CA HIS A 78 -39.38 7.64 -6.04
C HIS A 78 -38.35 7.00 -5.12
N ARG A 79 -38.89 6.20 -4.20
CA ARG A 79 -38.29 4.97 -3.70
C ARG A 79 -38.02 4.07 -4.91
N SER A 80 -37.07 4.47 -5.76
CA SER A 80 -36.60 3.64 -6.87
C SER A 80 -35.67 2.62 -6.26
N GLU A 81 -36.18 1.39 -6.25
CA GLU A 81 -35.41 0.17 -6.06
C GLU A 81 -34.06 0.32 -6.73
N VAL A 82 -33.02 0.30 -5.89
CA VAL A 82 -31.63 0.10 -6.29
C VAL A 82 -31.64 -1.11 -7.21
N THR A 83 -31.48 -0.87 -8.51
CA THR A 83 -31.41 -1.91 -9.53
C THR A 83 -30.34 -2.90 -9.09
N THR A 84 -30.69 -4.17 -9.18
CA THR A 84 -30.10 -5.36 -8.56
C THR A 84 -28.66 -5.71 -9.04
N LEU A 85 -27.87 -4.70 -9.40
CA LEU A 85 -26.45 -4.76 -9.78
C LEU A 85 -25.52 -3.95 -8.83
N GLN A 86 -26.04 -3.20 -7.85
CA GLN A 86 -25.24 -2.36 -6.93
C GLN A 86 -25.09 -2.93 -5.49
N ARG A 87 -24.92 -4.24 -5.34
CA ARG A 87 -24.96 -4.88 -4.00
C ARG A 87 -23.70 -4.72 -3.12
N THR A 88 -22.73 -3.87 -3.50
CA THR A 88 -21.37 -3.92 -2.92
C THR A 88 -20.63 -2.58 -2.82
N THR A 89 -21.27 -1.41 -2.93
CA THR A 89 -20.57 -0.13 -2.72
C THR A 89 -21.22 0.65 -1.59
N LEU A 90 -20.44 0.97 -0.55
CA LEU A 90 -20.92 1.86 0.51
C LEU A 90 -20.98 3.29 0.00
N VAL A 91 -22.11 3.94 0.25
CA VAL A 91 -22.38 5.31 -0.18
C VAL A 91 -22.84 6.12 1.02
N VAL A 92 -22.36 7.35 1.11
CA VAL A 92 -22.89 8.36 2.03
C VAL A 92 -23.54 9.45 1.20
N THR A 93 -24.85 9.64 1.42
CA THR A 93 -25.61 10.68 0.71
C THR A 93 -25.59 11.98 1.50
N VAL A 94 -25.25 13.08 0.83
CA VAL A 94 -25.25 14.42 1.41
C VAL A 94 -26.51 15.15 0.97
N GLY A 95 -27.39 15.46 1.92
CA GLY A 95 -28.61 16.23 1.68
C GLY A 95 -28.32 17.71 1.38
N ALA A 96 -29.29 18.41 0.79
CA ALA A 96 -29.18 19.83 0.44
C ALA A 96 -28.87 20.75 1.64
N SER A 97 -29.22 20.32 2.86
CA SER A 97 -28.95 21.00 4.13
C SER A 97 -27.60 20.62 4.77
N GLY A 98 -26.80 19.76 4.14
CA GLY A 98 -25.58 19.18 4.73
C GLY A 98 -25.84 18.01 5.69
N GLU A 99 -27.05 17.45 5.67
CA GLU A 99 -27.36 16.19 6.34
C GLU A 99 -26.54 15.03 5.72
N LEU A 100 -26.05 14.11 6.55
CA LEU A 100 -25.25 12.97 6.07
C LEU A 100 -26.04 11.70 6.36
N ILE A 101 -26.49 11.03 5.31
CA ILE A 101 -27.22 9.77 5.41
C ILE A 101 -26.20 8.64 5.29
N VAL A 102 -26.00 7.92 6.38
CA VAL A 102 -24.99 6.85 6.51
C VAL A 102 -25.69 5.49 6.46
N PRO A 103 -25.10 4.47 5.81
CA PRO A 103 -25.64 3.11 5.83
C PRO A 103 -25.80 2.58 7.26
N SER A 104 -26.84 1.78 7.49
CA SER A 104 -27.12 1.21 8.82
C SER A 104 -25.96 0.35 9.33
N GLY A 105 -25.64 0.48 10.62
CA GLY A 105 -24.52 -0.23 11.26
C GLY A 105 -23.15 0.43 11.07
N PHE A 106 -23.08 1.58 10.40
CA PHE A 106 -21.85 2.35 10.21
C PHE A 106 -21.91 3.74 10.83
N THR A 107 -20.74 4.23 11.25
CA THR A 107 -20.52 5.62 11.66
C THR A 107 -19.43 6.24 10.79
N ILE A 108 -19.48 7.55 10.52
CA ILE A 108 -18.42 8.24 9.79
C ILE A 108 -17.24 8.48 10.74
N GLU A 109 -16.07 7.93 10.40
CA GLU A 109 -14.82 8.18 11.12
C GLU A 109 -14.11 9.43 10.58
N ALA A 110 -14.07 9.57 9.25
CA ALA A 110 -13.31 10.64 8.59
C ALA A 110 -13.87 11.00 7.22
N SER A 111 -13.55 12.22 6.76
CA SER A 111 -13.62 12.56 5.33
C SER A 111 -12.27 12.33 4.64
N PHE A 112 -12.31 12.04 3.34
CA PHE A 112 -11.16 11.89 2.47
C PHE A 112 -11.31 12.80 1.25
N HIS A 113 -10.29 13.62 1.00
CA HIS A 113 -10.30 14.66 0.00
C HIS A 113 -9.10 14.45 -0.94
N ALA A 114 -9.35 14.51 -2.25
CA ALA A 114 -8.30 14.56 -3.26
C ALA A 114 -8.70 15.60 -4.30
N ARG A 115 -7.77 16.47 -4.69
CA ARG A 115 -8.08 17.65 -5.51
C ARG A 115 -6.97 17.93 -6.52
N PRO A 116 -7.33 18.55 -7.68
CA PRO A 116 -6.33 19.00 -8.63
C PRO A 116 -5.45 20.11 -8.05
N SER A 117 -4.27 20.29 -8.64
CA SER A 117 -3.40 21.41 -8.29
C SER A 117 -4.06 22.73 -8.70
N GLN A 118 -4.11 23.68 -7.76
CA GLN A 118 -4.60 25.03 -8.00
C GLN A 118 -3.52 25.89 -8.66
N ALA A 119 -3.94 26.84 -9.48
CA ALA A 119 -3.05 27.82 -10.09
C ALA A 119 -2.27 28.61 -9.03
N ARG A 120 -1.07 29.04 -9.41
CA ARG A 120 -0.20 29.87 -8.57
C ARG A 120 -0.77 31.27 -8.44
N GLY A 121 -0.81 31.79 -7.21
CA GLY A 121 -1.25 33.14 -6.94
C GLY A 121 -0.29 34.18 -7.56
N PHE A 122 -0.80 35.36 -7.87
CA PHE A 122 -0.01 36.43 -8.50
C PHE A 122 1.20 36.84 -7.64
N ASP A 123 1.00 36.97 -6.32
CA ASP A 123 2.04 37.37 -5.37
C ASP A 123 2.72 36.16 -4.69
N GLU A 124 2.34 34.94 -5.06
CA GLU A 124 2.76 33.72 -4.37
C GLU A 124 4.15 33.25 -4.85
N SER A 125 5.04 32.87 -3.94
CA SER A 125 6.31 32.23 -4.33
C SER A 125 6.09 30.77 -4.76
N THR A 126 7.03 30.20 -5.52
CA THR A 126 6.95 28.77 -5.93
C THR A 126 6.90 27.83 -4.73
N SER A 127 7.64 28.15 -3.65
CA SER A 127 7.68 27.32 -2.45
C SER A 127 6.39 27.39 -1.64
N GLU A 128 5.76 28.56 -1.52
CA GLU A 128 4.48 28.73 -0.82
C GLU A 128 3.32 28.13 -1.63
N TRP A 129 3.37 28.24 -2.96
CA TRP A 129 2.45 27.55 -3.88
C TRP A 129 2.54 26.04 -3.77
N ALA A 130 3.76 25.51 -3.70
CA ALA A 130 4.01 24.08 -3.53
C ALA A 130 3.46 23.57 -2.20
N GLN A 131 3.58 24.35 -1.12
CA GLN A 131 3.01 24.05 0.19
C GLN A 131 1.48 24.08 0.18
N ARG A 132 0.87 25.11 -0.41
CA ARG A 132 -0.60 25.28 -0.48
C ARG A 132 -1.30 24.12 -1.18
N ASN A 133 -0.72 23.65 -2.27
CA ASN A 133 -1.27 22.53 -3.05
C ASN A 133 -1.06 21.16 -2.38
N ARG A 134 -0.19 21.10 -1.37
CA ARG A 134 0.14 19.86 -0.64
C ARG A 134 -0.35 19.88 0.81
N PHE A 135 -1.17 20.86 1.19
CA PHE A 135 -1.72 21.00 2.53
C PHE A 135 -3.23 21.25 2.49
N PHE A 136 -3.91 21.12 3.63
CA PHE A 136 -5.36 21.28 3.72
C PHE A 136 -5.82 22.68 3.30
N THR A 137 -6.97 22.77 2.62
CA THR A 137 -7.68 24.04 2.46
C THR A 137 -8.46 24.40 3.72
N ILE A 138 -8.92 25.64 3.77
CA ILE A 138 -9.90 26.09 4.76
C ILE A 138 -11.20 25.28 4.66
N ALA A 139 -11.66 24.99 3.44
CA ALA A 139 -12.88 24.20 3.22
C ALA A 139 -12.76 22.79 3.81
N ASP A 140 -11.62 22.12 3.59
CA ASP A 140 -11.35 20.77 4.10
C ASP A 140 -11.50 20.70 5.63
N LEU A 141 -10.98 21.71 6.33
CA LEU A 141 -10.95 21.72 7.79
C LEU A 141 -12.19 22.32 8.43
N SER A 142 -12.95 23.16 7.71
CA SER A 142 -14.13 23.84 8.25
C SER A 142 -15.17 22.87 8.83
N ALA A 143 -15.40 21.73 8.17
CA ALA A 143 -16.34 20.70 8.63
C ALA A 143 -15.83 19.92 9.85
N VAL A 144 -14.50 19.78 9.98
CA VAL A 144 -13.84 18.97 11.02
C VAL A 144 -13.50 19.78 12.26
N MET A 145 -13.23 21.08 12.14
CA MET A 145 -12.99 21.95 13.30
C MET A 145 -14.29 22.40 13.98
N ASN A 146 -15.45 22.23 13.33
CA ASN A 146 -16.73 22.65 13.87
C ASN A 146 -17.06 21.95 15.20
N SER A 147 -17.58 22.70 16.17
CA SER A 147 -18.04 22.18 17.46
C SER A 147 -19.15 21.13 17.34
N HIS A 148 -19.96 21.20 16.28
CA HIS A 148 -21.03 20.24 15.97
C HIS A 148 -20.64 19.24 14.88
N ARG A 149 -19.34 18.96 14.73
CA ARG A 149 -18.84 18.02 13.71
C ARG A 149 -19.42 16.61 13.88
N LYS A 150 -19.63 15.95 12.75
CA LYS A 150 -20.08 14.55 12.67
C LYS A 150 -18.93 13.54 12.70
N TYR A 151 -17.72 14.01 12.43
CA TYR A 151 -16.48 13.22 12.40
C TYR A 151 -15.31 14.13 12.75
N SER A 152 -14.22 13.55 13.28
CA SER A 152 -13.09 14.31 13.85
C SER A 152 -11.82 14.31 12.99
N LYS A 153 -11.82 13.59 11.87
CA LYS A 153 -10.66 13.44 11.00
C LYS A 153 -10.93 13.85 9.56
N CYS A 154 -9.93 14.45 8.92
CA CYS A 154 -9.91 14.74 7.49
C CYS A 154 -8.60 14.24 6.89
N TYR A 155 -8.68 13.44 5.83
CA TYR A 155 -7.53 13.03 5.04
C TYR A 155 -7.43 13.85 3.75
N LEU A 156 -6.21 14.27 3.43
CA LEU A 156 -5.89 14.92 2.16
C LEU A 156 -4.87 14.10 1.40
N SER A 157 -5.24 13.63 0.21
CA SER A 157 -4.35 13.04 -0.76
C SER A 157 -3.82 14.11 -1.71
N ALA A 158 -2.59 14.56 -1.51
CA ALA A 158 -1.95 15.55 -2.36
C ALA A 158 -1.28 14.91 -3.59
N TYR A 159 -1.44 15.53 -4.77
CA TYR A 159 -0.76 15.12 -6.01
C TYR A 159 0.77 15.11 -5.81
N ASN A 160 1.41 13.96 -6.05
CA ASN A 160 2.84 13.70 -5.80
C ASN A 160 3.33 14.02 -4.37
N GLY A 161 2.43 14.20 -3.40
CA GLY A 161 2.73 14.97 -2.20
C GLY A 161 2.59 14.25 -0.86
N GLY A 162 2.04 13.04 -0.85
CA GLY A 162 1.77 12.26 0.35
C GLY A 162 0.31 12.37 0.81
N LEU A 163 -0.03 11.55 1.81
CA LEU A 163 -1.34 11.51 2.45
C LEU A 163 -1.22 12.14 3.83
N LEU A 164 -1.96 13.21 4.07
CA LEU A 164 -2.04 13.87 5.37
C LEU A 164 -3.34 13.51 6.08
N CYS A 165 -3.31 13.50 7.40
CA CYS A 165 -4.47 13.39 8.28
C CYS A 165 -4.48 14.57 9.24
N TYR A 166 -5.57 15.34 9.27
CA TYR A 166 -5.88 16.27 10.34
C TYR A 166 -6.86 15.61 11.30
N ALA A 167 -6.54 15.59 12.59
CA ALA A 167 -7.41 15.14 13.66
C ALA A 167 -7.71 16.31 14.60
N SER A 168 -8.99 16.61 14.76
CA SER A 168 -9.48 17.62 15.70
C SER A 168 -9.34 17.13 17.13
N THR A 169 -8.78 17.99 17.99
CA THR A 169 -8.47 17.68 19.40
C THR A 169 -9.22 18.56 20.39
N ASN A 170 -10.08 19.47 19.89
CA ASN A 170 -10.83 20.45 20.68
C ASN A 170 -9.94 21.40 21.49
N LEU A 171 -8.75 21.70 20.99
CA LEU A 171 -7.87 22.65 21.66
C LEU A 171 -8.54 24.04 21.73
N PRO A 172 -8.25 24.85 22.76
CA PRO A 172 -8.83 26.20 22.87
C PRO A 172 -8.59 27.05 21.61
N PHE A 173 -7.40 26.95 21.02
CA PHE A 173 -7.09 27.64 19.77
C PHE A 173 -7.91 27.14 18.58
N GLU A 174 -8.25 25.84 18.54
CA GLU A 174 -9.14 25.27 17.52
C GLU A 174 -10.54 25.89 17.60
N GLN A 175 -11.07 26.03 18.82
CA GLN A 175 -12.40 26.58 19.07
C GLN A 175 -12.47 28.06 18.70
N GLU A 176 -11.37 28.79 18.86
CA GLU A 176 -11.22 30.17 18.40
C GLU A 176 -11.10 30.28 16.87
N LEU A 177 -10.42 29.33 16.23
CA LEU A 177 -10.21 29.33 14.78
C LEU A 177 -11.47 28.89 14.02
N ALA A 178 -12.18 27.87 14.48
CA ALA A 178 -13.35 27.28 13.85
C ALA A 178 -14.45 28.27 13.39
N PRO A 179 -14.93 29.23 14.21
CA PRO A 179 -15.95 30.20 13.77
C PRO A 179 -15.43 31.13 12.68
N ARG A 180 -14.11 31.37 12.64
CA ARG A 180 -13.46 32.19 11.60
C ARG A 180 -13.29 31.45 10.29
N LEU A 181 -13.41 30.12 10.25
CA LEU A 181 -13.33 29.31 9.02
C LEU A 181 -14.70 28.86 8.50
N SER A 182 -15.76 29.06 9.29
CA SER A 182 -17.10 28.62 8.95
C SER A 182 -17.63 29.41 7.74
N ARG A 183 -17.82 28.73 6.60
CA ARG A 183 -18.43 29.33 5.40
C ARG A 183 -19.86 29.74 5.71
N ARG A 184 -20.17 31.03 5.58
CA ARG A 184 -21.56 31.50 5.53
C ARG A 184 -22.10 31.22 4.12
N PRO A 185 -23.22 30.49 3.96
CA PRO A 185 -23.73 30.05 2.65
C PRO A 185 -23.97 31.17 1.62
N GLN A 186 -24.06 32.43 2.06
CA GLN A 186 -24.35 33.60 1.22
C GLN A 186 -23.18 34.59 1.10
N SER A 187 -22.03 34.30 1.69
CA SER A 187 -20.84 35.15 1.59
C SER A 187 -19.86 34.48 0.62
N GLY A 188 -19.30 35.24 -0.33
CA GLY A 188 -18.26 34.76 -1.24
C GLY A 188 -17.03 34.19 -0.51
N PRO A 189 -15.98 33.76 -1.24
CA PRO A 189 -14.78 33.22 -0.61
C PRO A 189 -14.30 34.17 0.48
N GLN A 190 -14.13 33.64 1.69
CA GLN A 190 -13.81 34.43 2.86
C GLN A 190 -12.54 35.24 2.56
N LEU A 191 -12.46 36.51 2.99
CA LEU A 191 -11.34 37.40 2.66
C LEU A 191 -9.97 36.71 2.84
N PHE A 192 -9.82 35.94 3.92
CA PHE A 192 -8.63 35.14 4.21
C PHE A 192 -8.34 34.06 3.15
N GLU A 193 -9.33 33.29 2.71
CA GLU A 193 -9.20 32.28 1.63
C GLU A 193 -8.78 32.94 0.31
N SER A 194 -9.35 34.09 -0.02
CA SER A 194 -8.98 34.87 -1.21
C SER A 194 -7.53 35.38 -1.14
N LEU A 195 -7.12 35.92 0.01
CA LEU A 195 -5.75 36.42 0.21
C LEU A 195 -4.72 35.29 0.18
N LEU A 196 -5.05 34.12 0.75
CA LEU A 196 -4.22 32.92 0.67
C LEU A 196 -4.09 32.42 -0.78
N ALA A 197 -5.18 32.35 -1.52
CA ALA A 197 -5.18 31.91 -2.93
C ALA A 197 -4.39 32.87 -3.84
N ARG A 198 -4.40 34.18 -3.54
CA ARG A 198 -3.64 35.19 -4.29
C ARG A 198 -2.15 35.22 -3.93
N GLY A 199 -1.75 34.62 -2.82
CA GLY A 199 -0.38 34.66 -2.30
C GLY A 199 -0.06 35.87 -1.41
N ALA A 200 -1.05 36.70 -1.08
CA ALA A 200 -0.86 37.84 -0.18
C ALA A 200 -0.59 37.40 1.28
N ILE A 201 -1.06 36.21 1.65
CA ILE A 201 -0.74 35.54 2.92
C ILE A 201 0.11 34.31 2.61
N PRO A 202 1.29 34.14 3.23
CA PRO A 202 2.10 32.94 3.05
C PRO A 202 1.36 31.67 3.52
N SER A 203 1.36 30.63 2.70
CA SER A 203 0.81 29.31 2.99
C SER A 203 1.41 28.65 4.24
N SER A 204 2.64 28.99 4.56
CA SER A 204 3.30 28.55 5.79
C SER A 204 2.69 29.12 7.06
N LEU A 205 2.11 30.32 7.02
CA LEU A 205 1.33 30.84 8.14
C LEU A 205 0.09 29.96 8.36
N TRP A 206 -0.59 29.59 7.28
CA TRP A 206 -1.74 28.69 7.36
C TRP A 206 -1.35 27.31 7.93
N ILE A 207 -0.23 26.74 7.50
CA ILE A 207 0.29 25.49 8.08
C ILE A 207 0.49 25.62 9.59
N LEU A 208 1.15 26.69 10.06
CA LEU A 208 1.39 26.91 11.49
C LEU A 208 0.09 27.08 12.29
N LEU A 209 -0.90 27.79 11.75
CA LEU A 209 -2.22 27.93 12.39
C LEU A 209 -2.91 26.57 12.56
N VAL A 210 -2.90 25.74 11.52
CA VAL A 210 -3.50 24.39 11.58
C VAL A 210 -2.77 23.49 12.57
N LEU A 211 -1.43 23.55 12.60
CA LEU A 211 -0.61 22.80 13.56
C LEU A 211 -0.83 23.24 15.01
N ALA A 212 -1.18 24.51 15.25
CA ALA A 212 -1.54 25.00 16.57
C ALA A 212 -3.00 24.63 16.96
N ALA A 213 -3.87 24.44 15.96
CA ALA A 213 -5.28 24.12 16.17
C ALA A 213 -5.53 22.62 16.42
N GLY A 214 -4.75 21.72 15.83
CA GLY A 214 -4.96 20.30 16.01
C GLY A 214 -3.78 19.44 15.59
N GLN A 215 -3.99 18.13 15.56
CA GLN A 215 -2.94 17.19 15.21
C GLN A 215 -2.93 16.93 13.72
N VAL A 216 -1.84 17.29 13.05
CA VAL A 216 -1.58 16.87 11.66
C VAL A 216 -0.58 15.72 11.67
N THR A 217 -0.90 14.63 10.97
CA THR A 217 -0.05 13.46 10.82
C THR A 217 0.19 13.20 9.34
N VAL A 218 1.44 13.00 8.96
CA VAL A 218 1.82 12.47 7.65
C VAL A 218 1.65 10.97 7.68
N VAL A 219 0.69 10.46 6.93
CA VAL A 219 0.36 9.03 6.82
C VAL A 219 1.24 8.40 5.73
N VAL A 220 1.14 8.90 4.50
CA VAL A 220 2.02 8.46 3.39
C VAL A 220 2.96 9.60 3.05
N THR A 221 4.25 9.28 2.95
CA THR A 221 5.26 10.29 2.59
C THR A 221 5.16 10.68 1.12
N GLY A 222 5.50 11.93 0.81
CA GLY A 222 5.66 12.40 -0.56
C GLY A 222 6.79 13.42 -0.69
N ASP A 223 6.80 14.17 -1.78
CA ASP A 223 7.94 15.05 -2.13
C ASP A 223 8.20 16.15 -1.10
N LEU A 224 7.14 16.70 -0.51
CA LEU A 224 7.23 17.75 0.52
C LEU A 224 7.26 17.15 1.93
N TRP A 225 6.30 16.26 2.21
CA TRP A 225 6.16 15.61 3.51
C TRP A 225 6.92 14.29 3.53
N ARG A 226 8.24 14.37 3.74
CA ARG A 226 9.16 13.24 3.60
C ARG A 226 9.20 12.30 4.80
N ARG A 227 8.56 12.65 5.91
CA ARG A 227 8.59 11.90 7.17
C ARG A 227 7.18 11.52 7.58
N ARG A 228 6.92 10.21 7.74
CA ARG A 228 5.70 9.69 8.38
C ARG A 228 5.70 10.05 9.86
N GLY A 229 4.55 10.43 10.39
CA GLY A 229 4.38 10.80 11.79
C GLY A 229 3.78 12.20 11.99
N PRO A 230 3.72 12.67 13.24
CA PRO A 230 3.17 13.99 13.55
C PRO A 230 3.98 15.09 12.88
N LEU A 231 3.30 15.97 12.15
CA LEU A 231 3.88 17.17 11.57
C LEU A 231 4.00 18.23 12.66
N LYS A 232 5.19 18.80 12.84
CA LYS A 232 5.49 19.80 13.88
C LYS A 232 5.77 21.16 13.27
N ALA A 233 5.76 22.23 14.09
CA ALA A 233 6.13 23.56 13.64
C ALA A 233 7.56 23.62 13.05
N SER A 234 8.43 22.70 13.46
CA SER A 234 9.79 22.48 12.94
C SER A 234 9.84 21.75 11.59
N TRP A 235 8.72 21.56 10.89
CA TRP A 235 8.66 20.73 9.68
C TRP A 235 9.70 21.08 8.61
N ARG A 236 10.13 22.35 8.51
CA ARG A 236 11.17 22.75 7.56
C ARG A 236 12.55 22.15 7.86
N SER A 237 12.90 22.00 9.13
CA SER A 237 14.15 21.36 9.54
C SER A 237 14.02 19.84 9.57
N ASP A 238 12.87 19.33 9.99
CA ASP A 238 12.64 17.89 10.17
C ASP A 238 12.73 17.10 8.84
N VAL A 239 12.46 17.77 7.71
CA VAL A 239 12.58 17.19 6.37
C VAL A 239 14.04 16.94 5.95
N LEU A 240 15.02 17.55 6.63
CA LEU A 240 16.46 17.39 6.36
C LEU A 240 17.09 16.19 7.10
N GLU A 241 16.35 15.55 8.00
CA GLU A 241 16.82 14.39 8.76
C GLU A 241 16.94 13.15 7.83
N ALA A 242 18.15 12.63 7.65
CA ALA A 242 18.43 11.56 6.68
C ALA A 242 17.80 10.20 7.04
N SER A 243 17.56 9.93 8.32
CA SER A 243 17.02 8.64 8.79
C SER A 243 16.10 8.85 9.98
N PRO A 244 14.86 9.29 9.74
CA PRO A 244 13.93 9.57 10.83
C PRO A 244 13.54 8.28 11.57
N PRO A 245 13.38 8.32 12.90
CA PRO A 245 12.99 7.16 13.68
C PRO A 245 11.55 6.72 13.35
N ILE A 246 11.34 5.40 13.30
CA ILE A 246 10.02 4.79 13.14
C ILE A 246 9.29 4.85 14.48
N THR A 247 8.28 5.70 14.55
CA THR A 247 7.51 5.99 15.78
C THR A 247 6.07 5.47 15.75
N GLN A 248 5.61 5.02 14.58
CA GLN A 248 4.25 4.56 14.36
C GLN A 248 4.27 3.19 13.68
N MET A 249 3.18 2.43 13.85
CA MET A 249 2.98 1.19 13.10
C MET A 249 3.03 1.46 11.58
N PRO A 250 3.50 0.50 10.78
CA PRO A 250 3.47 0.62 9.33
C PRO A 250 2.01 0.68 8.84
N ILE A 251 1.80 1.13 7.60
CA ILE A 251 0.51 0.95 6.94
C ILE A 251 0.32 -0.52 6.63
N PHE A 252 -0.88 -0.99 6.90
CA PHE A 252 -1.34 -2.30 6.49
C PHE A 252 -2.23 -2.18 5.26
N GLY A 253 -2.13 -3.17 4.38
CA GLY A 253 -3.09 -3.39 3.31
C GLY A 253 -4.48 -3.76 3.84
N PRO A 254 -5.42 -4.03 2.92
CA PRO A 254 -6.71 -4.59 3.30
C PRO A 254 -6.55 -5.95 3.99
N ILE A 255 -7.55 -6.30 4.78
CA ILE A 255 -7.64 -7.62 5.43
C ILE A 255 -7.79 -8.68 4.34
N CYS A 256 -6.87 -9.64 4.33
CA CYS A 256 -6.90 -10.82 3.48
C CYS A 256 -7.41 -12.01 4.29
N ARG A 257 -8.31 -12.82 3.71
CA ARG A 257 -8.90 -13.99 4.37
C ARG A 257 -8.03 -15.23 4.26
N ASP A 258 -7.25 -15.33 3.18
CA ASP A 258 -6.44 -16.50 2.88
C ASP A 258 -5.16 -16.14 2.10
N ALA A 259 -4.34 -17.16 1.84
CA ALA A 259 -3.08 -17.01 1.11
C ALA A 259 -3.25 -16.62 -0.37
N GLY A 260 -4.41 -16.90 -0.98
CA GLY A 260 -4.72 -16.49 -2.35
C GLY A 260 -4.99 -14.99 -2.44
N GLU A 261 -5.79 -14.44 -1.54
CA GLU A 261 -5.99 -12.98 -1.42
C GLU A 261 -4.68 -12.26 -1.12
N VAL A 262 -3.81 -12.84 -0.26
CA VAL A 262 -2.46 -12.31 -0.02
C VAL A 262 -1.65 -12.28 -1.32
N ALA A 263 -1.63 -13.37 -2.08
CA ALA A 263 -0.88 -13.43 -3.32
C ALA A 263 -1.36 -12.38 -4.34
N LEU A 264 -2.67 -12.20 -4.49
CA LEU A 264 -3.26 -11.18 -5.38
C LEU A 264 -2.84 -9.77 -4.96
N TYR A 265 -2.88 -9.49 -3.66
CA TYR A 265 -2.43 -8.21 -3.13
C TYR A 265 -0.94 -7.97 -3.39
N LEU A 266 -0.09 -8.98 -3.12
CA LEU A 266 1.36 -8.89 -3.33
C LEU A 266 1.71 -8.64 -4.78
N ARG A 267 1.13 -9.40 -5.73
CA ARG A 267 1.32 -9.17 -7.17
C ARG A 267 0.98 -7.73 -7.51
N LYS A 268 -0.23 -7.26 -7.18
CA LYS A 268 -0.65 -5.88 -7.48
C LYS A 268 0.29 -4.81 -6.89
N LYS A 269 0.74 -5.00 -5.64
CA LYS A 269 1.61 -4.03 -4.96
C LYS A 269 3.03 -4.03 -5.50
N LEU A 270 3.52 -5.17 -5.97
CA LEU A 270 4.90 -5.35 -6.41
C LEU A 270 5.07 -5.31 -7.93
N SER A 271 4.00 -5.43 -8.73
CA SER A 271 3.99 -5.37 -10.21
C SER A 271 4.29 -4.00 -10.84
N VAL A 272 4.71 -2.99 -10.07
CA VAL A 272 5.22 -1.71 -10.60
C VAL A 272 6.69 -1.92 -11.00
N PRO A 273 7.16 -1.47 -12.20
CA PRO A 273 8.43 -1.86 -12.79
C PRO A 273 9.57 -1.89 -11.76
N PRO A 274 10.42 -2.94 -11.83
CA PRO A 274 11.30 -3.32 -10.74
C PRO A 274 12.22 -2.14 -10.37
N PRO A 275 12.11 -1.58 -9.15
CA PRO A 275 13.08 -0.61 -8.68
C PRO A 275 14.46 -1.25 -8.61
N ALA A 276 15.52 -0.44 -8.58
CA ALA A 276 16.91 -0.90 -8.46
C ALA A 276 17.20 -1.72 -7.17
N SER A 277 16.25 -1.82 -6.24
CA SER A 277 16.39 -2.55 -4.98
C SER A 277 15.14 -3.40 -4.72
N PRO A 278 15.27 -4.59 -4.10
CA PRO A 278 14.14 -5.42 -3.76
C PRO A 278 13.19 -4.71 -2.80
N ARG A 279 11.89 -5.01 -2.94
CA ARG A 279 10.85 -4.56 -2.02
C ARG A 279 10.50 -5.69 -1.07
N VAL A 280 10.58 -5.43 0.23
CA VAL A 280 10.44 -6.44 1.28
C VAL A 280 9.44 -5.97 2.33
N GLY A 281 8.71 -6.92 2.93
CA GLY A 281 7.79 -6.62 4.03
C GLY A 281 7.29 -7.87 4.76
N PHE A 282 6.39 -7.67 5.73
CA PHE A 282 5.83 -8.74 6.54
C PHE A 282 4.36 -9.01 6.22
N ILE A 283 3.98 -10.28 6.31
CA ILE A 283 2.59 -10.72 6.43
C ILE A 283 2.36 -11.08 7.90
N LEU A 284 1.31 -10.53 8.48
CA LEU A 284 0.89 -10.76 9.85
C LEU A 284 -0.43 -11.50 9.89
N GLU A 285 -0.59 -12.39 10.86
CA GLU A 285 -1.80 -13.21 11.08
C GLU A 285 -2.39 -12.91 12.45
N HIS A 286 -3.71 -12.72 12.49
CA HIS A 286 -4.43 -12.46 13.72
C HIS A 286 -4.65 -13.74 14.53
N TYR A 287 -4.35 -13.72 15.84
CA TYR A 287 -4.38 -14.94 16.69
C TYR A 287 -5.75 -15.62 16.76
N ALA A 288 -6.85 -14.86 16.76
CA ALA A 288 -8.18 -15.37 17.08
C ALA A 288 -9.14 -15.47 15.89
N SER A 289 -8.85 -14.76 14.80
CA SER A 289 -9.79 -14.59 13.67
C SER A 289 -9.19 -15.01 12.34
N ASP A 290 -7.96 -15.54 12.37
CA ASP A 290 -7.23 -16.16 11.27
C ASP A 290 -7.10 -15.34 9.97
N PHE A 291 -7.39 -14.04 10.02
CA PHE A 291 -7.19 -13.15 8.89
C PHE A 291 -5.75 -12.63 8.86
N LEU A 292 -5.34 -12.23 7.67
CA LEU A 292 -4.00 -11.78 7.34
C LEU A 292 -4.00 -10.29 7.00
N VAL A 293 -2.93 -9.60 7.37
CA VAL A 293 -2.65 -8.22 6.93
C VAL A 293 -1.20 -8.10 6.50
N ILE A 294 -0.94 -7.19 5.57
CA ILE A 294 0.32 -7.12 4.85
C ILE A 294 0.85 -5.71 5.03
N THR A 295 2.10 -5.55 5.45
CA THR A 295 2.72 -4.22 5.55
C THR A 295 2.87 -3.59 4.17
N ASP A 296 2.93 -2.27 4.06
CA ASP A 296 3.49 -1.65 2.85
C ASP A 296 4.99 -1.97 2.75
N PRO A 297 5.52 -2.21 1.53
CA PRO A 297 6.92 -2.63 1.36
C PRO A 297 7.92 -1.50 1.59
N VAL A 298 9.10 -1.87 2.08
CA VAL A 298 10.30 -1.03 2.08
C VAL A 298 11.27 -1.48 1.00
N SER A 299 11.97 -0.53 0.39
CA SER A 299 12.98 -0.80 -0.65
C SER A 299 14.37 -0.91 -0.01
N ILE A 300 14.70 -2.07 0.53
CA ILE A 300 16.03 -2.38 1.10
C ILE A 300 16.45 -3.79 0.71
N PRO A 301 17.75 -4.11 0.66
CA PRO A 301 18.24 -5.46 0.44
C PRO A 301 17.63 -6.45 1.44
N TYR A 302 17.21 -7.63 0.97
CA TYR A 302 16.55 -8.62 1.83
C TYR A 302 17.45 -9.10 2.99
N VAL A 303 18.75 -9.20 2.75
CA VAL A 303 19.75 -9.53 3.78
C VAL A 303 19.77 -8.55 4.96
N SER A 304 19.40 -7.28 4.73
CA SER A 304 19.38 -6.23 5.75
C SER A 304 17.99 -6.04 6.36
N PHE A 305 17.00 -6.81 5.93
CA PHE A 305 15.62 -6.65 6.35
C PHE A 305 15.35 -7.37 7.67
N ASP A 306 14.87 -6.61 8.65
CA ASP A 306 14.44 -7.12 9.94
C ASP A 306 13.13 -6.43 10.38
N ARG A 307 12.68 -6.75 11.61
CA ARG A 307 11.48 -6.11 12.17
C ARG A 307 11.68 -4.62 12.45
N ALA A 308 12.90 -4.19 12.79
CA ALA A 308 13.20 -2.80 13.11
C ALA A 308 13.12 -1.88 11.88
N ALA A 309 13.18 -2.43 10.67
CA ALA A 309 12.99 -1.70 9.42
C ALA A 309 11.56 -1.19 9.19
N LEU A 310 10.55 -1.76 9.85
CA LEU A 310 9.13 -1.42 9.63
C LEU A 310 8.35 -1.10 10.91
N PHE A 311 8.73 -1.68 12.04
CA PHE A 311 7.96 -1.57 13.27
C PHE A 311 8.59 -0.57 14.24
N PRO A 312 7.77 0.19 15.00
CA PRO A 312 8.25 1.06 16.05
C PRO A 312 8.91 0.24 17.16
N LYS A 313 9.84 0.84 17.89
CA LYS A 313 10.52 0.20 19.02
C LYS A 313 9.85 0.56 20.35
N ASP A 314 9.91 -0.37 21.30
CA ASP A 314 9.55 -0.11 22.70
C ASP A 314 10.63 0.69 23.43
N GLN A 315 10.40 0.98 24.72
CA GLN A 315 11.34 1.67 25.60
C GLN A 315 12.68 0.91 25.80
N HIS A 316 12.74 -0.37 25.46
CA HIS A 316 13.93 -1.22 25.53
C HIS A 316 14.62 -1.38 24.16
N GLY A 317 14.11 -0.74 23.11
CA GLY A 317 14.65 -0.81 21.75
C GLY A 317 14.18 -2.00 20.93
N ASN A 318 13.22 -2.79 21.41
CA ASN A 318 12.72 -3.97 20.71
C ASN A 318 11.59 -3.61 19.72
N PRO A 319 11.60 -4.12 18.48
CA PRO A 319 10.52 -3.90 17.54
C PRO A 319 9.16 -4.46 18.04
N LEU A 320 8.13 -3.64 17.95
CA LEU A 320 6.77 -3.93 18.41
C LEU A 320 5.89 -4.41 17.26
N ILE A 321 5.46 -5.68 17.32
CA ILE A 321 4.42 -6.21 16.44
C ILE A 321 3.04 -5.75 16.96
N PRO A 322 2.07 -5.44 16.08
CA PRO A 322 0.71 -5.09 16.49
C PRO A 322 0.10 -6.11 17.47
N ARG A 323 -0.57 -5.61 18.50
CA ARG A 323 -1.27 -6.46 19.48
C ARG A 323 -2.28 -7.35 18.76
N GLY A 324 -2.36 -8.62 19.15
CA GLY A 324 -3.27 -9.57 18.52
C GLY A 324 -2.70 -10.24 17.25
N PHE A 325 -1.47 -9.90 16.83
CA PHE A 325 -0.84 -10.45 15.65
C PHE A 325 0.47 -11.17 15.92
N ARG A 326 0.78 -12.13 15.04
CA ARG A 326 2.11 -12.75 14.88
C ARG A 326 2.60 -12.58 13.45
N VAL A 327 3.91 -12.69 13.26
CA VAL A 327 4.49 -12.78 11.91
C VAL A 327 4.11 -14.12 11.29
N HIS A 328 3.38 -14.08 10.18
CA HIS A 328 3.01 -15.25 9.38
C HIS A 328 4.10 -15.63 8.38
N GLY A 329 4.75 -14.60 7.82
CA GLY A 329 5.82 -14.75 6.86
C GLY A 329 6.41 -13.43 6.40
N ILE A 330 7.44 -13.53 5.59
CA ILE A 330 8.12 -12.40 4.95
C ILE A 330 7.84 -12.51 3.45
N TYR A 331 7.59 -11.38 2.80
CA TYR A 331 7.49 -11.32 1.35
C TYR A 331 8.60 -10.46 0.79
N HIS A 332 9.10 -10.82 -0.40
CA HIS A 332 10.05 -10.00 -1.15
C HIS A 332 9.81 -10.10 -2.66
N SER A 333 10.24 -9.08 -3.39
CA SER A 333 10.48 -9.17 -4.84
C SER A 333 11.97 -9.39 -5.10
N THR A 334 12.33 -10.13 -6.15
CA THR A 334 13.74 -10.22 -6.56
C THR A 334 14.16 -9.00 -7.40
N PRO A 335 15.43 -8.58 -7.28
CA PRO A 335 16.03 -7.64 -8.23
C PRO A 335 16.22 -8.32 -9.60
N GLN A 336 16.45 -7.52 -10.65
CA GLN A 336 16.82 -8.08 -11.95
C GLN A 336 18.20 -8.72 -11.89
N VAL A 337 18.30 -9.98 -12.32
CA VAL A 337 19.56 -10.72 -12.39
C VAL A 337 20.35 -10.23 -13.61
N ALA A 338 21.56 -9.71 -13.37
CA ALA A 338 22.47 -9.26 -14.42
C ALA A 338 22.78 -10.38 -15.43
N SER A 339 22.95 -10.02 -16.71
CA SER A 339 23.18 -10.99 -17.80
C SER A 339 24.38 -11.91 -17.57
N GLU A 340 25.42 -11.42 -16.90
CA GLU A 340 26.65 -12.17 -16.58
C GLU A 340 26.46 -13.25 -15.51
N ARG A 341 25.37 -13.18 -14.73
CA ARG A 341 25.03 -14.19 -13.70
C ARG A 341 23.96 -15.16 -14.15
N GLN A 342 23.79 -15.34 -15.46
CA GLN A 342 22.74 -16.19 -16.01
C GLN A 342 23.30 -17.55 -16.45
N PRO A 343 22.59 -18.65 -16.15
CA PRO A 343 22.99 -19.97 -16.59
C PRO A 343 22.89 -20.10 -18.12
N PRO A 344 23.67 -20.99 -18.75
CA PRO A 344 23.66 -21.21 -20.19
C PRO A 344 22.33 -21.79 -20.71
N THR A 345 21.55 -22.43 -19.84
CA THR A 345 20.21 -22.99 -20.16
C THR A 345 19.22 -22.71 -19.03
N GLY A 346 17.92 -22.68 -19.33
CA GLY A 346 16.88 -22.49 -18.31
C GLY A 346 16.82 -21.07 -17.73
N THR A 347 17.25 -20.07 -18.49
CA THR A 347 17.38 -18.67 -18.04
C THR A 347 16.08 -18.08 -17.52
N ASP A 348 14.94 -18.37 -18.14
CA ASP A 348 13.64 -17.84 -17.69
C ASP A 348 13.22 -18.39 -16.33
N LEU A 349 13.42 -19.69 -16.10
CA LEU A 349 13.18 -20.33 -14.80
C LEU A 349 14.08 -19.73 -13.71
N TYR A 350 15.37 -19.53 -14.01
CA TYR A 350 16.32 -18.93 -13.07
C TYR A 350 15.95 -17.48 -12.71
N ARG A 351 15.54 -16.66 -13.70
CA ARG A 351 15.11 -15.27 -13.47
C ARG A 351 13.81 -15.17 -12.65
N ASN A 352 12.91 -16.14 -12.82
CA ASN A 352 11.61 -16.17 -12.15
C ASN A 352 11.59 -17.13 -10.95
N PHE A 353 12.73 -17.34 -10.28
CA PHE A 353 12.83 -18.12 -9.05
C PHE A 353 13.72 -17.42 -8.01
N PHE A 354 13.75 -17.92 -6.78
CA PHE A 354 14.55 -17.34 -5.69
C PHE A 354 16.02 -17.18 -6.11
N THR A 355 16.60 -15.99 -5.92
CA THR A 355 18.05 -15.84 -6.07
C THR A 355 18.76 -16.65 -4.98
N PRO A 356 19.94 -17.23 -5.25
CA PRO A 356 20.72 -17.92 -4.23
C PRO A 356 21.00 -17.06 -2.99
N GLU A 357 21.26 -15.76 -3.17
CA GLU A 357 21.47 -14.79 -2.08
C GLU A 357 20.21 -14.61 -1.21
N ASP A 358 19.05 -14.35 -1.83
CA ASP A 358 17.78 -14.18 -1.09
C ASP A 358 17.35 -15.49 -0.41
N LEU A 359 17.60 -16.63 -1.07
CA LEU A 359 17.27 -17.93 -0.52
C LEU A 359 18.09 -18.24 0.73
N LYS A 360 19.40 -17.93 0.76
CA LYS A 360 20.21 -18.09 1.99
C LYS A 360 19.58 -17.38 3.18
N VAL A 361 19.23 -16.10 3.00
CA VAL A 361 18.60 -15.27 4.03
C VAL A 361 17.25 -15.85 4.46
N GLY A 362 16.43 -16.27 3.51
CA GLY A 362 15.15 -16.91 3.78
C GLY A 362 15.29 -18.21 4.57
N LEU A 363 16.22 -19.08 4.19
CA LEU A 363 16.46 -20.35 4.88
C LEU A 363 16.95 -20.12 6.31
N ASP A 364 17.83 -19.15 6.55
CA ASP A 364 18.28 -18.79 7.90
C ASP A 364 17.11 -18.33 8.79
N HIS A 365 16.21 -17.51 8.23
CA HIS A 365 14.96 -17.13 8.91
C HIS A 365 14.07 -18.34 9.22
N MET A 366 13.95 -19.28 8.29
CA MET A 366 13.12 -20.48 8.46
C MET A 366 13.72 -21.47 9.46
N ILE A 367 15.05 -21.51 9.63
CA ILE A 367 15.71 -22.28 10.69
C ILE A 367 15.38 -21.66 12.06
N ALA A 368 15.44 -20.33 12.18
CA ALA A 368 15.14 -19.62 13.42
C ALA A 368 13.64 -19.62 13.77
N ALA A 369 12.76 -19.58 12.77
CA ALA A 369 11.31 -19.54 12.92
C ALA A 369 10.59 -20.51 11.95
N PRO A 370 10.59 -21.83 12.22
CA PRO A 370 10.05 -22.85 11.30
C PRO A 370 8.56 -22.74 10.96
N ASN A 371 7.80 -21.99 11.76
CA ASN A 371 6.37 -21.76 11.56
C ASN A 371 6.05 -20.62 10.59
N GLN A 372 7.07 -19.84 10.19
CA GLN A 372 6.93 -18.75 9.23
C GLN A 372 6.99 -19.28 7.80
N ARG A 373 6.78 -18.38 6.84
CA ARG A 373 6.77 -18.67 5.40
C ARG A 373 7.52 -17.58 4.67
N ILE A 374 8.09 -17.92 3.53
CA ILE A 374 8.68 -16.94 2.62
C ILE A 374 7.77 -16.87 1.40
N PHE A 375 7.41 -15.65 1.01
CA PHE A 375 6.65 -15.37 -0.20
C PHE A 375 7.55 -14.58 -1.15
N MET A 376 7.52 -14.94 -2.41
CA MET A 376 8.31 -14.28 -3.44
C MET A 376 7.42 -13.90 -4.60
N VAL A 377 7.49 -12.64 -5.01
CA VAL A 377 6.89 -12.20 -6.27
C VAL A 377 7.97 -12.20 -7.35
N THR A 378 7.76 -13.01 -8.38
CA THR A 378 8.70 -13.15 -9.49
C THR A 378 8.56 -11.95 -10.45
N PRO A 379 9.60 -11.65 -11.26
CA PRO A 379 9.53 -10.59 -12.28
C PRO A 379 8.37 -10.76 -13.28
N ASP A 380 8.02 -12.00 -13.64
CA ASP A 380 6.88 -12.32 -14.52
C ASP A 380 5.52 -12.38 -13.78
N GLY A 381 5.50 -12.07 -12.48
CA GLY A 381 4.28 -11.85 -11.69
C GLY A 381 3.67 -13.08 -11.02
N ALA A 382 4.36 -14.22 -11.02
CA ALA A 382 4.00 -15.34 -10.16
C ALA A 382 4.26 -15.00 -8.68
N VAL A 383 3.50 -15.67 -7.81
CA VAL A 383 3.72 -15.60 -6.36
C VAL A 383 4.04 -16.98 -5.85
N LEU A 384 5.29 -17.17 -5.47
CA LEU A 384 5.81 -18.41 -4.90
C LEU A 384 5.74 -18.35 -3.38
N ARG A 385 5.57 -19.51 -2.75
CA ARG A 385 5.56 -19.65 -1.29
C ARG A 385 6.40 -20.85 -0.88
N PHE A 386 7.31 -20.64 0.06
CA PHE A 386 8.04 -21.70 0.76
C PHE A 386 7.59 -21.79 2.22
N ALA A 387 7.22 -22.98 2.67
CA ALA A 387 6.62 -23.22 3.98
C ALA A 387 7.01 -24.59 4.55
N LYS A 388 6.78 -24.81 5.85
CA LYS A 388 6.98 -26.11 6.55
C LYS A 388 8.36 -26.73 6.21
N PRO A 389 9.45 -26.09 6.67
CA PRO A 389 10.80 -26.50 6.32
C PRO A 389 11.14 -27.86 6.95
N ILE A 390 11.79 -28.73 6.19
CA ILE A 390 12.41 -29.95 6.70
C ILE A 390 13.82 -29.56 7.15
N VAL A 391 13.96 -29.23 8.44
CA VAL A 391 15.14 -28.53 8.99
C VAL A 391 16.49 -29.16 8.60
N PRO A 392 16.70 -30.49 8.65
CA PRO A 392 17.96 -31.08 8.20
C PRO A 392 18.28 -30.82 6.73
N LYS A 393 17.28 -30.91 5.84
CA LYS A 393 17.43 -30.64 4.40
C LYS A 393 17.66 -29.17 4.12
N VAL A 394 16.94 -28.29 4.83
CA VAL A 394 17.17 -26.84 4.76
C VAL A 394 18.61 -26.48 5.16
N ARG A 395 19.16 -27.09 6.22
CA ARG A 395 20.57 -26.87 6.61
C ARG A 395 21.53 -27.38 5.54
N GLY A 396 21.26 -28.53 4.94
CA GLY A 396 22.06 -29.06 3.82
C GLY A 396 22.05 -28.13 2.60
N LEU A 397 20.87 -27.69 2.17
CA LEU A 397 20.71 -26.73 1.08
C LEU A 397 21.41 -25.39 1.39
N ARG A 398 21.28 -24.90 2.62
CA ARG A 398 21.94 -23.67 3.07
C ARG A 398 23.47 -23.79 3.01
N ALA A 399 24.03 -24.93 3.38
CA ALA A 399 25.46 -25.21 3.29
C ALA A 399 25.92 -25.33 1.82
N ASN A 400 25.16 -26.00 0.96
CA ASN A 400 25.46 -26.09 -0.48
C ASN A 400 25.53 -24.70 -1.12
N LEU A 401 24.58 -23.82 -0.77
CA LEU A 401 24.56 -22.42 -1.21
C LEU A 401 25.80 -21.63 -0.76
N GLU A 402 26.38 -21.92 0.41
CA GLU A 402 27.66 -21.33 0.85
C GLU A 402 28.84 -21.86 0.04
N GLN A 403 28.80 -23.15 -0.32
CA GLN A 403 29.87 -23.83 -1.04
C GLN A 403 29.82 -23.61 -2.57
N GLY A 404 29.29 -22.47 -3.00
CA GLY A 404 29.35 -22.04 -4.41
C GLY A 404 28.30 -22.66 -5.33
N LEU A 405 27.13 -23.09 -4.81
CA LEU A 405 26.02 -23.58 -5.65
C LEU A 405 25.63 -22.58 -6.76
N GLU A 406 25.64 -21.28 -6.47
CA GLU A 406 25.36 -20.23 -7.46
C GLU A 406 26.34 -20.29 -8.63
N GLN A 407 27.64 -20.47 -8.36
CA GLN A 407 28.66 -20.59 -9.40
C GLN A 407 28.43 -21.85 -10.24
N LYS A 408 28.07 -22.98 -9.62
CA LYS A 408 27.72 -24.21 -10.35
C LYS A 408 26.51 -24.04 -11.28
N ILE A 409 25.54 -23.21 -10.90
CA ILE A 409 24.40 -22.89 -11.77
C ILE A 409 24.85 -22.01 -12.94
N ILE A 410 25.66 -20.99 -12.68
CA ILE A 410 26.18 -20.07 -13.70
C ILE A 410 27.07 -20.81 -14.71
N ASP A 411 27.95 -21.70 -14.22
CA ASP A 411 28.87 -22.49 -15.06
C ASP A 411 28.13 -23.59 -15.85
N GLY A 412 26.89 -23.89 -15.49
CA GLY A 412 26.06 -24.92 -16.14
C GLY A 412 26.22 -26.34 -15.58
N ASP A 413 27.04 -26.52 -14.53
CA ASP A 413 27.19 -27.79 -13.81
C ASP A 413 25.91 -28.23 -13.08
N MET A 414 25.04 -27.26 -12.77
CA MET A 414 23.72 -27.47 -12.18
C MET A 414 22.64 -26.75 -12.98
N THR A 415 21.59 -27.48 -13.35
CA THR A 415 20.46 -26.86 -14.04
C THR A 415 19.55 -26.09 -13.07
N PRO A 416 18.89 -25.01 -13.51
CA PRO A 416 17.89 -24.31 -12.70
C PRO A 416 16.75 -25.22 -12.22
N GLN A 417 16.38 -26.23 -13.01
CA GLN A 417 15.37 -27.22 -12.61
C GLN A 417 15.83 -28.05 -11.41
N ARG A 418 17.08 -28.55 -11.41
CA ARG A 418 17.63 -29.28 -10.26
C ARG A 418 17.65 -28.40 -9.01
N PHE A 419 17.93 -27.10 -9.17
CA PHE A 419 17.89 -26.15 -8.06
C PHE A 419 16.46 -26.00 -7.49
N VAL A 420 15.45 -25.90 -8.34
CA VAL A 420 14.04 -25.93 -7.92
C VAL A 420 13.71 -27.21 -7.17
N ASP A 421 14.15 -28.37 -7.68
CA ASP A 421 13.88 -29.67 -7.06
C ASP A 421 14.52 -29.77 -5.66
N GLU A 422 15.76 -29.28 -5.47
CA GLU A 422 16.41 -29.23 -4.15
C GLU A 422 15.65 -28.34 -3.16
N VAL A 423 15.15 -27.19 -3.60
CA VAL A 423 14.32 -26.31 -2.77
C VAL A 423 12.98 -26.99 -2.43
N ALA A 424 12.34 -27.62 -3.41
CA ALA A 424 11.08 -28.32 -3.23
C ALA A 424 11.22 -29.55 -2.31
N ASP A 425 12.38 -30.21 -2.30
CA ASP A 425 12.67 -31.34 -1.40
C ASP A 425 12.93 -30.89 0.04
N ALA A 426 13.38 -29.65 0.25
CA ALA A 426 13.66 -29.08 1.56
C ALA A 426 12.41 -28.58 2.32
N GLY A 427 11.22 -28.58 1.71
CA GLY A 427 9.99 -28.11 2.36
C GLY A 427 8.74 -28.19 1.48
N ILE A 428 7.77 -27.31 1.72
CA ILE A 428 6.61 -27.14 0.84
C ILE A 428 6.81 -25.88 0.02
N LEU A 429 7.24 -26.07 -1.23
CA LEU A 429 7.25 -25.04 -2.26
C LEU A 429 5.91 -25.07 -3.01
N SER A 430 5.28 -23.91 -3.23
CA SER A 430 4.00 -23.81 -3.92
C SER A 430 3.88 -22.54 -4.77
N VAL A 431 3.18 -22.64 -5.89
CA VAL A 431 2.74 -21.50 -6.71
C VAL A 431 1.35 -21.08 -6.23
N LEU A 432 1.23 -19.85 -5.70
CA LEU A 432 -0.04 -19.27 -5.26
C LEU A 432 -0.73 -18.46 -6.37
N LEU A 433 0.06 -17.87 -7.26
CA LEU A 433 -0.43 -17.22 -8.47
C LEU A 433 0.47 -17.61 -9.63
N ALA A 434 -0.18 -17.97 -10.74
CA ALA A 434 0.48 -18.42 -11.95
C ALA A 434 1.03 -17.25 -12.78
N SER A 435 2.03 -17.58 -13.58
CA SER A 435 2.68 -16.72 -14.58
C SER A 435 3.05 -17.55 -15.82
N GLN A 436 3.75 -16.92 -16.76
CA GLN A 436 4.25 -17.63 -17.95
C GLN A 436 5.28 -18.71 -17.59
N THR A 437 6.18 -18.44 -16.64
CA THR A 437 7.18 -19.43 -16.19
C THR A 437 6.60 -20.45 -15.20
N TRP A 438 5.59 -20.07 -14.42
CA TRP A 438 4.94 -20.93 -13.43
C TRP A 438 3.43 -21.07 -13.73
N PRO A 439 3.04 -21.91 -14.70
CA PRO A 439 1.64 -22.01 -15.13
C PRO A 439 0.75 -22.77 -14.12
N ASP A 440 1.32 -23.77 -13.44
CA ASP A 440 0.57 -24.69 -12.59
C ASP A 440 0.48 -24.19 -11.15
N LEU A 441 -0.75 -24.03 -10.65
CA LEU A 441 -1.01 -23.66 -9.25
C LEU A 441 -0.82 -24.86 -8.32
N GLY A 442 -0.40 -24.58 -7.08
CA GLY A 442 -0.31 -25.59 -6.02
C GLY A 442 1.12 -26.01 -5.72
N LYS A 443 1.28 -27.20 -5.13
CA LYS A 443 2.57 -27.69 -4.63
C LYS A 443 3.46 -28.12 -5.79
N ILE A 444 4.70 -27.65 -5.79
CA ILE A 444 5.75 -28.14 -6.70
C ILE A 444 6.32 -29.42 -6.09
N THR A 445 6.23 -30.52 -6.83
CA THR A 445 6.88 -31.78 -6.49
C THR A 445 8.21 -31.87 -7.22
N ALA A 446 9.27 -32.23 -6.50
CA ALA A 446 10.53 -32.57 -7.14
C ALA A 446 10.27 -33.65 -8.20
N ALA A 447 10.80 -33.47 -9.41
CA ALA A 447 10.75 -34.52 -10.40
C ALA A 447 11.55 -35.71 -9.86
N SER A 448 10.85 -36.77 -9.45
CA SER A 448 11.52 -38.03 -9.12
C SER A 448 12.36 -38.42 -10.33
N ALA A 449 13.68 -38.59 -10.13
CA ALA A 449 14.53 -39.18 -11.13
C ALA A 449 13.85 -40.47 -11.57
N VAL A 450 13.42 -40.52 -12.84
CA VAL A 450 13.00 -41.77 -13.46
C VAL A 450 14.28 -42.59 -13.50
N ASP A 451 14.43 -43.49 -12.53
CA ASP A 451 15.34 -44.61 -12.65
C ASP A 451 14.90 -45.37 -13.90
N VAL A 452 15.58 -45.11 -15.01
CA VAL A 452 15.63 -46.04 -16.12
C VAL A 452 16.44 -47.22 -15.60
N ILE A 453 15.78 -48.07 -14.80
CA ILE A 453 16.29 -49.39 -14.47
C ILE A 453 16.41 -50.10 -15.80
N GLY A 454 17.65 -50.31 -16.21
CA GLY A 454 18.01 -51.09 -17.37
C GLY A 454 17.30 -52.44 -17.33
N VAL A 455 16.59 -52.74 -18.40
CA VAL A 455 16.28 -54.12 -18.74
C VAL A 455 17.43 -54.60 -19.64
N GLU A 456 18.49 -55.06 -19.00
CA GLU A 456 19.45 -55.96 -19.63
C GLU A 456 18.89 -57.39 -19.62
N THR A 457 18.72 -57.91 -20.84
CA THR A 457 18.90 -59.31 -21.26
C THR A 457 17.89 -60.39 -20.85
N SER A 458 17.31 -61.06 -21.86
CA SER A 458 17.70 -62.44 -22.28
C SER A 458 16.57 -63.18 -23.01
N GLN A 459 16.64 -63.28 -24.34
CA GLN A 459 16.76 -64.51 -25.15
C GLN A 459 16.41 -64.24 -26.62
#